data_AF-A0A917FHH3-F1
#
_entry.id   AF-A0A917FHH3-F1
#
_cell.length_a   1.000
_cell.length_b   1.000
_cell.length_c   1.000
_cell.angle_alpha   90.00
_cell.angle_beta   90.00
_cell.angle_gamma   90.00
#
_symmetry.space_group_name_H-M   'P 1'
#
loop_
_entity.id
_entity.type
_entity.pdbx_description
1 polymer ?
#
loop_
_entity_poly.entity_id
_entity_poly.type
_entity_poly.pdbx_seq_one_letter_code
_entity_poly.pdbx_strand_id
1 'polypeptide(L)'
;MKKWNKYLAAVLSVGLLVPAQMVSAAAGAGSSGPADYRGHWAEQDFQAWADKGLIQGYGGGIYRPDQSISRGEWMALINRVFNFETLSGTQFTDVPANGKYYPDVQKAVAAGYIQGYSDGTLRPEQPITRQEAAVMVNRLFQLDPSAESSNKLKDVAGLPDWSREAVSALTTNNFVSGYDDGTFKPAKQITRAEALRLLSRLSGEILQQAGTYSKAATGNVIINRENVVLENTRIAGNLYLTEGIG
;
A
#
# COMPACT_ATOMS: atom_id res chain seq x y z
N MET A 1 1.58 84.11 17.66
CA MET A 1 0.16 83.73 17.57
C MET A 1 0.14 82.21 17.49
N LYS A 2 -0.30 81.37 18.43
CA LYS A 2 -1.38 81.41 19.43
C LYS A 2 -0.87 80.67 20.69
N LYS A 3 -1.07 81.23 21.88
CA LYS A 3 -0.64 80.67 23.19
C LYS A 3 -1.80 79.99 23.92
N TRP A 4 -1.45 79.10 24.84
CA TRP A 4 -2.21 78.59 26.02
C TRP A 4 -3.32 77.55 25.75
N ASN A 5 -3.63 76.58 26.63
CA ASN A 5 -3.38 76.52 28.08
C ASN A 5 -3.22 75.11 28.68
N LYS A 6 -2.56 75.10 29.83
CA LYS A 6 -2.29 73.99 30.76
C LYS A 6 -3.58 73.51 31.44
N TYR A 7 -3.76 72.20 31.63
CA TYR A 7 -4.37 71.64 32.85
C TYR A 7 -3.79 70.26 33.16
N LEU A 8 -3.26 70.16 34.40
CA LEU A 8 -2.99 68.92 35.11
C LEU A 8 -4.32 68.21 35.41
N ALA A 9 -4.34 66.89 35.26
CA ALA A 9 -5.15 66.02 36.11
C ALA A 9 -4.35 64.73 36.33
N ALA A 10 -3.81 64.60 37.54
CA ALA A 10 -3.23 63.37 38.04
C ALA A 10 -4.36 62.39 38.36
N VAL A 11 -4.28 61.17 37.85
CA VAL A 11 -5.02 60.03 38.38
C VAL A 11 -4.06 58.87 38.54
N LEU A 12 -3.88 58.46 39.80
CA LEU A 12 -3.24 57.22 40.21
C LEU A 12 -3.99 56.02 39.61
N SER A 13 -3.27 55.08 39.03
CA SER A 13 -3.72 53.69 38.97
C SER A 13 -2.52 52.74 38.89
N VAL A 14 -2.12 52.28 40.07
CA VAL A 14 -1.75 50.92 40.47
C VAL A 14 -1.33 49.98 39.33
N GLY A 15 -0.08 49.52 39.42
CA GLY A 15 0.46 48.48 38.56
C GLY A 15 -0.22 47.11 38.74
N LEU A 16 -0.25 46.35 37.66
CA LEU A 16 -0.34 44.91 37.70
C LEU A 16 0.69 44.36 36.71
N LEU A 17 1.70 43.68 37.26
CA LEU A 17 2.52 42.72 36.54
C LEU A 17 1.59 41.69 35.91
N VAL A 18 1.59 41.60 34.57
CA VAL A 18 1.08 40.41 33.90
C VAL A 18 2.27 39.49 33.64
N PRO A 19 2.37 38.33 34.31
CA PRO A 19 3.40 37.36 34.00
C PRO A 19 3.16 36.76 32.61
N ALA A 20 4.25 36.50 31.90
CA ALA A 20 4.28 35.79 30.63
C ALA A 20 3.54 34.44 30.76
N GLN A 21 2.36 34.34 30.16
CA GLN A 21 1.68 33.06 30.03
C GLN A 21 2.37 32.29 28.91
N MET A 22 3.05 31.22 29.30
CA MET A 22 3.46 30.16 28.39
C MET A 22 2.24 29.63 27.65
N VAL A 23 2.20 29.82 26.34
CA VAL A 23 1.32 29.04 25.48
C VAL A 23 1.84 27.61 25.53
N SER A 24 1.24 26.78 26.39
CA SER A 24 1.34 25.35 26.27
C SER A 24 0.65 24.97 24.96
N ALA A 25 1.44 24.73 23.91
CA ALA A 25 0.98 24.00 22.75
C ALA A 25 0.76 22.55 23.21
N ALA A 26 -0.40 22.28 23.82
CA ALA A 26 -0.95 20.95 23.86
C ALA A 26 -1.26 20.57 22.41
N ALA A 27 -0.26 19.98 21.74
CA ALA A 27 -0.50 19.19 20.55
C ALA A 27 -1.52 18.13 20.97
N GLY A 28 -2.78 18.34 20.57
CA GLY A 28 -3.83 17.37 20.81
C GLY A 28 -3.37 16.06 20.20
N ALA A 29 -2.96 15.12 21.06
CA ALA A 29 -3.00 13.72 20.74
C ALA A 29 -4.48 13.40 20.50
N GLY A 30 -4.92 13.60 19.26
CA GLY A 30 -6.24 13.19 18.83
C GLY A 30 -6.33 11.70 19.11
N SER A 31 -7.13 11.32 20.09
CA SER A 31 -7.43 9.94 20.40
C SER A 31 -7.98 9.31 19.12
N SER A 32 -7.15 8.55 18.42
CA SER A 32 -7.59 7.81 17.24
C SER A 32 -8.68 6.86 17.72
N GLY A 33 -9.88 7.01 17.17
CA GLY A 33 -10.92 6.00 17.33
C GLY A 33 -10.41 4.63 16.88
N PRO A 34 -11.12 3.55 17.21
CA PRO A 34 -10.81 2.24 16.66
C PRO A 34 -10.66 2.32 15.14
N ALA A 35 -9.70 1.59 14.59
CA ALA A 35 -9.49 1.60 13.16
C ALA A 35 -10.77 1.19 12.40
N ASP A 36 -11.06 1.83 11.27
CA ASP A 36 -12.31 1.64 10.52
C ASP A 36 -12.45 0.26 9.84
N TYR A 37 -11.39 -0.56 9.85
CA TYR A 37 -11.43 -1.95 9.44
C TYR A 37 -11.90 -2.91 10.55
N ARG A 38 -12.12 -2.45 11.79
CA ARG A 38 -12.62 -3.33 12.86
C ARG A 38 -14.04 -3.82 12.55
N GLY A 39 -14.27 -5.12 12.66
CA GLY A 39 -15.49 -5.81 12.25
C GLY A 39 -15.61 -6.06 10.74
N HIS A 40 -14.66 -5.58 9.94
CA HIS A 40 -14.63 -5.82 8.49
C HIS A 40 -14.06 -7.22 8.19
N TRP A 41 -14.48 -7.86 7.09
CA TRP A 41 -14.02 -9.21 6.73
C TRP A 41 -12.50 -9.30 6.51
N ALA A 42 -11.86 -8.17 6.19
CA ALA A 42 -10.42 -8.04 6.01
C ALA A 42 -9.67 -7.56 7.27
N GLU A 43 -10.33 -7.45 8.43
CA GLU A 43 -9.74 -6.93 9.67
C GLU A 43 -8.39 -7.57 9.99
N GLN A 44 -8.31 -8.89 9.91
CA GLN A 44 -7.07 -9.63 10.20
C GLN A 44 -5.93 -9.27 9.24
N ASP A 45 -6.22 -9.07 7.96
CA ASP A 45 -5.19 -8.67 6.98
C ASP A 45 -4.68 -7.26 7.30
N PHE A 46 -5.61 -6.32 7.56
CA PHE A 46 -5.26 -4.94 7.89
C PHE A 46 -4.46 -4.86 9.18
N GLN A 47 -4.87 -5.58 10.22
CA GLN A 47 -4.16 -5.61 11.49
C GLN A 47 -2.76 -6.18 11.33
N ALA A 48 -2.62 -7.38 10.73
CA ALA A 48 -1.32 -8.02 10.56
C ALA A 48 -0.35 -7.16 9.73
N TRP A 49 -0.85 -6.48 8.69
CA TRP A 49 -0.04 -5.60 7.87
C TRP A 49 0.28 -4.27 8.55
N ALA A 50 -0.61 -3.73 9.37
CA ALA A 50 -0.36 -2.52 10.14
C ALA A 50 0.71 -2.77 11.21
N ASP A 51 0.64 -3.90 11.92
CA ASP A 51 1.62 -4.33 12.93
C ASP A 51 3.02 -4.51 12.31
N LYS A 52 3.07 -4.94 11.05
CA LYS A 52 4.29 -5.07 10.24
C LYS A 52 4.74 -3.76 9.58
N GLY A 53 3.96 -2.68 9.65
CA GLY A 53 4.24 -1.43 8.95
C GLY A 53 4.12 -1.51 7.41
N LEU A 54 3.51 -2.57 6.88
CA LEU A 54 3.34 -2.81 5.44
C LEU A 54 2.15 -2.04 4.86
N ILE A 55 1.22 -1.58 5.69
CA ILE A 55 0.12 -0.72 5.30
C ILE A 55 0.02 0.48 6.22
N GLN A 56 -0.23 1.65 5.62
CA GLN A 56 -0.50 2.89 6.33
C GLN A 56 -1.96 3.30 6.08
N GLY A 57 -2.61 3.82 7.13
CA GLY A 57 -3.90 4.48 7.01
C GLY A 57 -3.76 5.93 6.58
N TYR A 58 -4.89 6.60 6.40
CA TYR A 58 -5.00 8.02 6.05
C TYR A 58 -4.93 8.95 7.27
N GLY A 59 -4.58 8.42 8.44
CA GLY A 59 -4.58 9.12 9.73
C GLY A 59 -5.85 8.86 10.55
N GLY A 60 -5.74 9.01 11.88
CA GLY A 60 -6.89 8.91 12.79
C GLY A 60 -7.60 7.55 12.85
N GLY A 61 -6.92 6.45 12.47
CA GLY A 61 -7.52 5.12 12.39
C GLY A 61 -8.27 4.84 11.08
N ILE A 62 -8.20 5.73 10.09
CA ILE A 62 -8.93 5.58 8.83
C ILE A 62 -8.07 4.78 7.83
N TYR A 63 -8.56 3.66 7.33
CA TYR A 63 -7.94 2.82 6.31
C TYR A 63 -8.80 2.65 5.06
N ARG A 64 -10.11 2.91 5.14
CA ARG A 64 -11.05 2.87 4.00
C ARG A 64 -11.05 1.53 3.25
N PRO A 65 -11.38 0.42 3.91
CA PRO A 65 -11.27 -0.92 3.33
C PRO A 65 -12.06 -1.07 2.02
N ASP A 66 -13.26 -0.49 1.93
CA ASP A 66 -14.15 -0.60 0.77
C ASP A 66 -13.91 0.45 -0.32
N GLN A 67 -13.02 1.43 -0.08
CA GLN A 67 -12.69 2.41 -1.12
C GLN A 67 -11.78 1.76 -2.17
N SER A 68 -11.98 2.07 -3.45
CA SER A 68 -11.05 1.69 -4.49
C SER A 68 -9.65 2.25 -4.23
N ILE A 69 -8.64 1.39 -4.33
CA ILE A 69 -7.23 1.76 -4.16
C ILE A 69 -6.71 2.42 -5.44
N SER A 70 -5.89 3.47 -5.31
CA SER A 70 -5.23 4.05 -6.46
C SER A 70 -4.10 3.15 -6.97
N ARG A 71 -3.73 3.31 -8.25
CA ARG A 71 -2.57 2.60 -8.83
C ARG A 71 -1.28 2.90 -8.06
N GLY A 72 -1.11 4.15 -7.60
CA GLY A 72 0.01 4.60 -6.76
C GLY A 72 0.04 3.93 -5.39
N GLU A 73 -1.10 3.86 -4.71
CA GLU A 73 -1.22 3.14 -3.45
C GLU A 73 -0.94 1.64 -3.60
N TRP A 74 -1.36 1.05 -4.72
CA TRP A 74 -1.07 -0.34 -5.02
C TRP A 74 0.44 -0.60 -5.20
N MET A 75 1.13 0.25 -5.95
CA MET A 75 2.61 0.22 -6.06
C MET A 75 3.25 0.36 -4.68
N ALA A 76 2.76 1.27 -3.86
CA ALA A 76 3.32 1.50 -2.53
C ALA A 76 3.16 0.27 -1.61
N LEU A 77 2.06 -0.49 -1.70
CA LEU A 77 1.91 -1.74 -0.95
C LEU A 77 2.88 -2.82 -1.45
N ILE A 78 2.98 -2.99 -2.77
CA ILE A 78 3.92 -3.93 -3.40
C ILE A 78 5.36 -3.62 -2.99
N ASN A 79 5.79 -2.35 -3.10
CA ASN A 79 7.14 -1.92 -2.77
C ASN A 79 7.49 -2.21 -1.31
N ARG A 80 6.55 -2.04 -0.36
CA ARG A 80 6.77 -2.36 1.06
C ARG A 80 6.92 -3.86 1.30
N VAL A 81 6.14 -4.68 0.62
CA VAL A 81 6.21 -6.15 0.73
C VAL A 81 7.56 -6.67 0.26
N PHE A 82 8.02 -6.22 -0.92
CA PHE A 82 9.27 -6.66 -1.52
C PHE A 82 10.50 -5.88 -1.02
N ASN A 83 10.29 -4.87 -0.16
CA ASN A 83 11.30 -3.91 0.26
C ASN A 83 12.19 -3.43 -0.91
N PHE A 84 11.58 -2.97 -2.01
CA PHE A 84 12.33 -2.41 -3.13
C PHE A 84 12.96 -1.07 -2.74
N GLU A 85 14.22 -0.88 -3.07
CA GLU A 85 15.04 0.29 -2.72
C GLU A 85 15.65 0.95 -3.95
N THR A 86 15.97 0.17 -4.98
CA THR A 86 16.55 0.67 -6.24
C THR A 86 15.60 1.64 -6.91
N LEU A 87 16.14 2.79 -7.32
CA LEU A 87 15.40 3.82 -8.02
C LEU A 87 15.84 3.85 -9.49
N SER A 88 14.87 3.84 -10.40
CA SER A 88 15.10 4.12 -11.82
C SER A 88 14.36 5.38 -12.23
N GLY A 89 14.83 6.04 -13.30
CA GLY A 89 14.12 7.17 -13.90
C GLY A 89 12.75 6.74 -14.44
N THR A 90 11.83 7.70 -14.56
CA THR A 90 10.53 7.47 -15.18
C THR A 90 10.35 8.34 -16.42
N GLN A 91 9.62 7.80 -17.40
CA GLN A 91 9.29 8.46 -18.66
C GLN A 91 7.81 8.93 -18.67
N PHE A 92 7.07 8.73 -17.57
CA PHE A 92 5.63 8.98 -17.54
C PHE A 92 5.31 10.47 -17.41
N THR A 93 4.48 10.98 -18.32
CA THR A 93 4.19 12.42 -18.44
C THR A 93 3.38 12.99 -17.27
N ASP A 94 2.65 12.12 -16.56
CA ASP A 94 1.78 12.46 -15.43
C ASP A 94 2.38 12.08 -14.07
N VAL A 95 3.69 11.81 -14.01
CA VAL A 95 4.41 11.52 -12.76
C VAL A 95 5.51 12.57 -12.54
N PRO A 96 5.18 13.73 -11.93
CA PRO A 96 6.16 14.77 -11.68
C PRO A 96 7.16 14.36 -10.59
N ALA A 97 8.41 14.84 -10.68
CA ALA A 97 9.50 14.48 -9.75
C ALA A 97 9.23 14.83 -8.27
N ASN A 98 8.36 15.80 -8.01
CA ASN A 98 7.92 16.19 -6.67
C ASN A 98 6.55 15.59 -6.28
N GLY A 99 6.00 14.68 -7.10
CA GLY A 99 4.71 14.05 -6.86
C GLY A 99 4.78 13.00 -5.75
N LYS A 100 3.67 12.83 -5.01
CA LYS A 100 3.58 11.92 -3.85
C LYS A 100 3.97 10.46 -4.15
N TYR A 101 3.69 9.98 -5.36
CA TYR A 101 4.00 8.61 -5.77
C TYR A 101 5.30 8.49 -6.56
N TYR A 102 6.03 9.59 -6.82
CA TYR A 102 7.26 9.55 -7.61
C TYR A 102 8.26 8.50 -7.10
N PRO A 103 8.56 8.42 -5.78
CA PRO A 103 9.47 7.39 -5.26
C PRO A 103 8.97 5.96 -5.52
N ASP A 104 7.68 5.72 -5.34
CA ASP A 104 7.08 4.40 -5.56
C ASP A 104 7.11 4.00 -7.04
N VAL A 105 6.93 4.97 -7.94
CA VAL A 105 7.04 4.76 -9.39
C VAL A 105 8.47 4.41 -9.77
N GLN A 106 9.48 5.11 -9.24
CA GLN A 106 10.87 4.83 -9.53
C GLN A 106 11.27 3.40 -9.15
N LYS A 107 10.83 2.95 -7.97
CA LYS A 107 11.00 1.57 -7.50
C LYS A 107 10.28 0.58 -8.40
N ALA A 108 9.05 0.90 -8.78
CA ALA A 108 8.24 0.05 -9.64
C ALA A 108 8.84 -0.13 -11.05
N VAL A 109 9.42 0.94 -11.61
CA VAL A 109 10.17 0.87 -12.88
C VAL A 109 11.42 0.02 -12.71
N ALA A 110 12.21 0.26 -11.67
CA ALA A 110 13.44 -0.51 -11.41
C ALA A 110 13.17 -2.01 -11.25
N ALA A 111 12.12 -2.36 -10.51
CA ALA A 111 11.68 -3.74 -10.30
C ALA A 111 10.93 -4.34 -11.52
N GLY A 112 10.68 -3.56 -12.58
CA GLY A 112 10.16 -4.06 -13.85
C GLY A 112 8.68 -4.48 -13.84
N TYR A 113 7.91 -4.16 -12.80
CA TYR A 113 6.52 -4.62 -12.70
C TYR A 113 5.50 -3.62 -13.27
N ILE A 114 5.93 -2.43 -13.70
CA ILE A 114 5.09 -1.45 -14.41
C ILE A 114 5.66 -1.09 -15.79
N GLN A 115 4.75 -0.73 -16.70
CA GLN A 115 5.08 -0.26 -18.07
C GLN A 115 4.34 1.03 -18.46
N GLY A 116 3.32 1.44 -17.69
CA GLY A 116 2.43 2.56 -18.05
C GLY A 116 1.41 2.20 -19.15
N TYR A 117 0.71 3.21 -19.63
CA TYR A 117 -0.25 3.15 -20.72
C TYR A 117 0.41 3.58 -22.04
N SER A 118 -0.21 3.23 -23.17
CA SER A 118 0.29 3.55 -24.50
C SER A 118 0.35 5.05 -24.82
N ASP A 119 -0.37 5.88 -24.05
CA ASP A 119 -0.35 7.34 -24.16
C ASP A 119 0.82 7.99 -23.38
N GLY A 120 1.72 7.19 -22.79
CA GLY A 120 2.85 7.67 -22.01
C GLY A 120 2.50 8.06 -20.57
N THR A 121 1.29 7.77 -20.10
CA THR A 121 0.87 8.03 -18.71
C THR A 121 1.00 6.79 -17.82
N LEU A 122 0.98 6.99 -16.50
CA LEU A 122 0.87 5.92 -15.51
C LEU A 122 -0.42 6.00 -14.71
N ARG A 123 -1.01 7.19 -14.54
CA ARG A 123 -2.24 7.47 -13.81
C ARG A 123 -2.18 7.03 -12.35
N PRO A 124 -1.14 7.41 -11.58
CA PRO A 124 -0.91 6.87 -10.24
C PRO A 124 -1.99 7.29 -9.22
N GLU A 125 -2.70 8.39 -9.46
CA GLU A 125 -3.79 8.82 -8.58
C GLU A 125 -5.14 8.19 -8.90
N GLN A 126 -5.27 7.54 -10.06
CA GLN A 126 -6.53 6.94 -10.48
C GLN A 126 -6.73 5.57 -9.84
N PRO A 127 -7.99 5.18 -9.55
CA PRO A 127 -8.32 3.81 -9.15
C PRO A 127 -7.80 2.79 -10.16
N ILE A 128 -7.24 1.69 -9.64
CA ILE A 128 -6.73 0.59 -10.47
C ILE A 128 -7.77 -0.53 -10.64
N THR A 129 -7.88 -1.03 -11.87
CA THR A 129 -8.79 -2.14 -12.17
C THR A 129 -8.23 -3.47 -11.66
N ARG A 130 -9.12 -4.45 -11.45
CA ARG A 130 -8.74 -5.80 -11.00
C ARG A 130 -7.75 -6.49 -11.96
N GLN A 131 -7.93 -6.33 -13.27
CA GLN A 131 -7.02 -6.92 -14.26
C GLN A 131 -5.64 -6.24 -14.28
N GLU A 132 -5.58 -4.93 -14.06
CA GLU A 132 -4.30 -4.21 -13.99
C GLU A 132 -3.54 -4.56 -12.71
N ALA A 133 -4.24 -4.66 -11.58
CA ALA A 133 -3.67 -5.11 -10.31
C ALA A 133 -3.08 -6.52 -10.45
N ALA A 134 -3.84 -7.42 -11.09
CA ALA A 134 -3.42 -8.78 -11.40
C ALA A 134 -2.12 -8.84 -12.23
N VAL A 135 -2.05 -8.06 -13.31
CA VAL A 135 -0.85 -8.00 -14.17
C VAL A 135 0.37 -7.52 -13.40
N MET A 136 0.22 -6.50 -12.57
CA MET A 136 1.34 -5.97 -11.79
C MET A 136 1.93 -7.00 -10.82
N VAL A 137 1.10 -7.74 -10.10
CA VAL A 137 1.62 -8.78 -9.19
C VAL A 137 2.10 -10.02 -9.92
N ASN A 138 1.46 -10.41 -11.03
CA ASN A 138 1.91 -11.59 -11.77
C ASN A 138 3.33 -11.43 -12.33
N ARG A 139 3.73 -10.20 -12.70
CA ARG A 139 5.11 -9.90 -13.12
C ARG A 139 6.15 -10.16 -12.03
N LEU A 140 5.76 -10.05 -10.76
CA LEU A 140 6.65 -10.26 -9.61
C LEU A 140 6.62 -11.70 -9.12
N PHE A 141 5.42 -12.26 -8.95
CA PHE A 141 5.26 -13.60 -8.40
C PHE A 141 5.48 -14.71 -9.42
N GLN A 142 5.45 -14.38 -10.72
CA GLN A 142 5.70 -15.29 -11.86
C GLN A 142 4.93 -16.61 -11.72
N LEU A 143 3.63 -16.50 -11.50
CA LEU A 143 2.78 -17.67 -11.25
C LEU A 143 2.67 -18.51 -12.52
N ASP A 144 2.71 -19.84 -12.35
CA ASP A 144 2.52 -20.77 -13.44
C ASP A 144 1.06 -20.74 -13.92
N PRO A 145 0.79 -20.34 -15.18
CA PRO A 145 -0.57 -20.30 -15.71
C PRO A 145 -1.16 -21.70 -15.94
N SER A 146 -0.35 -22.76 -15.90
CA SER A 146 -0.76 -24.15 -16.17
C SER A 146 -1.34 -24.89 -14.97
N ALA A 147 -1.47 -24.24 -13.81
CA ALA A 147 -2.15 -24.83 -12.67
C ALA A 147 -3.59 -25.26 -13.03
N GLU A 148 -4.02 -26.42 -12.57
CA GLU A 148 -5.38 -26.91 -12.78
C GLU A 148 -6.37 -26.06 -11.97
N SER A 149 -7.17 -25.22 -12.64
CA SER A 149 -8.28 -24.50 -12.01
C SER A 149 -9.55 -25.34 -12.01
N SER A 150 -10.19 -25.48 -10.85
CA SER A 150 -11.58 -25.95 -10.77
C SER A 150 -12.59 -24.86 -11.15
N ASN A 151 -12.18 -23.59 -11.16
CA ASN A 151 -13.05 -22.43 -11.33
C ASN A 151 -12.78 -21.73 -12.67
N LYS A 152 -13.53 -22.13 -13.70
CA LYS A 152 -13.55 -21.43 -14.99
C LYS A 152 -14.48 -20.21 -14.90
N LEU A 153 -13.91 -19.03 -14.75
CA LEU A 153 -14.64 -17.77 -14.77
C LEU A 153 -15.05 -17.38 -16.20
N LYS A 154 -16.29 -16.93 -16.37
CA LYS A 154 -16.95 -16.76 -17.67
C LYS A 154 -16.31 -15.69 -18.56
N ASP A 155 -15.69 -14.67 -17.97
CA ASP A 155 -15.18 -13.47 -18.63
C ASP A 155 -13.67 -13.48 -18.86
N VAL A 156 -12.94 -14.49 -18.37
CA VAL A 156 -11.47 -14.57 -18.53
C VAL A 156 -11.07 -14.87 -19.97
N ALA A 157 -11.82 -15.73 -20.67
CA ALA A 157 -11.58 -16.06 -22.07
C ALA A 157 -11.76 -14.84 -23.01
N GLY A 158 -12.53 -13.84 -22.61
CA GLY A 158 -12.76 -12.61 -23.38
C GLY A 158 -11.74 -11.49 -23.15
N LEU A 159 -10.77 -11.68 -22.25
CA LEU A 159 -9.77 -10.65 -21.92
C LEU A 159 -8.85 -10.35 -23.10
N PRO A 160 -8.15 -9.22 -23.10
CA PRO A 160 -7.00 -9.02 -23.98
C PRO A 160 -5.76 -9.75 -23.44
N ASP A 161 -4.86 -10.17 -24.33
CA ASP A 161 -3.70 -11.04 -24.00
C ASP A 161 -2.82 -10.47 -22.89
N TRP A 162 -2.60 -9.16 -22.87
CA TRP A 162 -1.78 -8.48 -21.85
C TRP A 162 -2.27 -8.70 -20.41
N SER A 163 -3.55 -9.04 -20.23
CA SER A 163 -4.17 -9.30 -18.92
C SER A 163 -4.59 -10.75 -18.73
N ARG A 164 -4.91 -11.45 -19.82
CA ARG A 164 -5.47 -12.81 -19.80
C ARG A 164 -4.56 -13.77 -19.06
N GLU A 165 -3.26 -13.73 -19.34
CA GLU A 165 -2.28 -14.63 -18.72
C GLU A 165 -2.22 -14.43 -17.20
N ALA A 166 -2.08 -13.18 -16.76
CA ALA A 166 -2.01 -12.84 -15.34
C ALA A 166 -3.30 -13.20 -14.58
N VAL A 167 -4.47 -12.90 -15.16
CA VAL A 167 -5.76 -13.25 -14.55
C VAL A 167 -5.93 -14.76 -14.51
N SER A 168 -5.57 -15.47 -15.59
CA SER A 168 -5.63 -16.94 -15.63
C SER A 168 -4.75 -17.52 -14.54
N ALA A 169 -3.49 -17.12 -14.44
CA ALA A 169 -2.55 -17.62 -13.44
C ALA A 169 -3.03 -17.39 -12.00
N LEU A 170 -3.57 -16.20 -11.69
CA LEU A 170 -4.11 -15.92 -10.35
C LEU A 170 -5.34 -16.73 -10.01
N THR A 171 -6.19 -17.02 -11.00
CA THR A 171 -7.41 -17.81 -10.78
C THR A 171 -7.12 -19.30 -10.71
N THR A 172 -6.21 -19.81 -11.54
CA THR A 172 -5.80 -21.22 -11.56
C THR A 172 -5.03 -21.62 -10.31
N ASN A 173 -4.19 -20.72 -9.79
CA ASN A 173 -3.50 -20.92 -8.53
C ASN A 173 -4.37 -20.57 -7.30
N ASN A 174 -5.68 -20.35 -7.49
CA ASN A 174 -6.66 -20.08 -6.43
C ASN A 174 -6.38 -18.82 -5.58
N PHE A 175 -5.53 -17.90 -6.03
CA PHE A 175 -5.32 -16.60 -5.36
C PHE A 175 -6.52 -15.67 -5.51
N VAL A 176 -7.27 -15.80 -6.61
CA VAL A 176 -8.51 -15.08 -6.88
C VAL A 176 -9.62 -16.04 -7.29
N SER A 177 -10.78 -15.97 -6.64
CA SER A 177 -11.92 -16.88 -6.88
C SER A 177 -13.03 -16.30 -7.77
N GLY A 178 -12.97 -15.01 -8.11
CA GLY A 178 -14.06 -14.31 -8.81
C GLY A 178 -15.23 -13.93 -7.90
N TYR A 179 -16.35 -13.56 -8.51
CA TYR A 179 -17.63 -13.22 -7.84
C TYR A 179 -18.64 -14.35 -7.98
N ASP A 180 -19.69 -14.33 -7.15
CA ASP A 180 -20.75 -15.36 -7.11
C ASP A 180 -21.49 -15.55 -8.46
N ASP A 181 -21.48 -14.53 -9.32
CA ASP A 181 -22.04 -14.62 -10.69
C ASP A 181 -21.15 -15.41 -11.67
N GLY A 182 -19.99 -15.90 -11.21
CA GLY A 182 -19.02 -16.66 -11.98
C GLY A 182 -18.11 -15.80 -12.85
N THR A 183 -17.91 -14.52 -12.49
CA THR A 183 -17.08 -13.57 -13.26
C THR A 183 -15.90 -13.05 -12.45
N PHE A 184 -14.83 -12.64 -13.13
CA PHE A 184 -13.68 -11.94 -12.56
C PHE A 184 -13.93 -10.43 -12.42
N LYS A 185 -14.76 -9.85 -13.30
CA LYS A 185 -15.02 -8.40 -13.43
C LYS A 185 -13.74 -7.61 -13.67
N PRO A 186 -13.03 -7.83 -14.78
CA PRO A 186 -11.69 -7.28 -15.03
C PRO A 186 -11.60 -5.76 -14.93
N ALA A 187 -12.60 -5.05 -15.48
CA ALA A 187 -12.64 -3.59 -15.51
C ALA A 187 -13.18 -2.96 -14.21
N LYS A 188 -13.66 -3.77 -13.25
CA LYS A 188 -14.09 -3.26 -11.95
C LYS A 188 -12.87 -2.77 -11.17
N GLN A 189 -13.01 -1.64 -10.51
CA GLN A 189 -11.98 -1.10 -9.62
C GLN A 189 -11.83 -2.00 -8.39
N ILE A 190 -10.59 -2.31 -8.02
CA ILE A 190 -10.32 -3.16 -6.84
C ILE A 190 -10.38 -2.30 -5.57
N THR A 191 -11.10 -2.78 -4.55
CA THR A 191 -11.10 -2.13 -3.23
C THR A 191 -9.77 -2.31 -2.52
N ARG A 192 -9.46 -1.44 -1.56
CA ARG A 192 -8.23 -1.55 -0.77
C ARG A 192 -8.17 -2.86 0.02
N ALA A 193 -9.31 -3.33 0.53
CA ALA A 193 -9.42 -4.62 1.21
C ALA A 193 -9.19 -5.81 0.26
N GLU A 194 -9.78 -5.81 -0.94
CA GLU A 194 -9.55 -6.85 -1.95
C GLU A 194 -8.07 -6.87 -2.39
N ALA A 195 -7.46 -5.71 -2.60
CA ALA A 195 -6.05 -5.59 -2.99
C ALA A 195 -5.11 -6.10 -1.89
N LEU A 196 -5.39 -5.73 -0.63
CA LEU A 196 -4.64 -6.20 0.52
C LEU A 196 -4.75 -7.72 0.68
N ARG A 197 -5.96 -8.27 0.60
CA ARG A 197 -6.19 -9.72 0.66
C ARG A 197 -5.45 -10.45 -0.45
N LEU A 198 -5.50 -9.93 -1.68
CA LEU A 198 -4.76 -10.52 -2.81
C LEU A 198 -3.25 -10.57 -2.52
N LEU A 199 -2.66 -9.44 -2.15
CA LEU A 199 -1.22 -9.38 -1.91
C LEU A 199 -0.81 -10.20 -0.68
N SER A 200 -1.64 -10.25 0.36
CA SER A 200 -1.40 -11.07 1.54
C SER A 200 -1.38 -12.56 1.21
N ARG A 201 -2.34 -13.03 0.38
CA ARG A 201 -2.36 -14.43 -0.06
C ARG A 201 -1.16 -14.77 -0.93
N LEU A 202 -0.76 -13.88 -1.84
CA LEU A 202 0.41 -14.07 -2.70
C LEU A 202 1.71 -14.07 -1.91
N SER A 203 1.85 -13.17 -0.93
CA SER A 203 3.08 -13.01 -0.16
C SER A 203 3.29 -14.15 0.84
N GLY A 204 2.20 -14.70 1.39
CA GLY A 204 2.27 -15.66 2.48
C GLY A 204 3.02 -15.09 3.69
N GLU A 205 4.05 -15.77 4.16
CA GLU A 205 4.83 -15.30 5.29
C GLU A 205 5.91 -14.29 4.86
N ILE A 206 5.88 -13.09 5.42
CA ILE A 206 6.87 -12.03 5.16
C ILE A 206 7.84 -11.94 6.34
N LEU A 207 9.08 -12.36 6.11
CA LEU A 207 10.19 -12.35 7.06
C LEU A 207 10.99 -11.05 6.93
N GLN A 208 10.61 -10.07 7.76
CA GLN A 208 11.13 -8.70 7.76
C GLN A 208 12.05 -8.38 8.96
N GLN A 209 12.48 -9.40 9.68
CA GLN A 209 13.35 -9.27 10.85
C GLN A 209 14.45 -10.32 10.78
N ALA A 210 15.68 -9.91 11.06
CA ALA A 210 16.81 -10.82 11.20
C ALA A 210 16.52 -11.89 12.26
N GLY A 211 17.01 -13.10 12.04
CA GLY A 211 16.81 -14.21 12.95
C GLY A 211 16.73 -15.56 12.26
N THR A 212 16.66 -16.61 13.07
CA THR A 212 16.51 -18.00 12.61
C THR A 212 15.05 -18.42 12.66
N TYR A 213 14.55 -18.96 11.54
CA TYR A 213 13.19 -19.43 11.37
C TYR A 213 13.21 -20.91 11.03
N SER A 214 12.48 -21.69 11.82
CA SER A 214 12.44 -23.17 11.70
C SER A 214 11.04 -23.75 11.52
N LYS A 215 10.04 -22.88 11.30
CA LYS A 215 8.65 -23.31 11.13
C LYS A 215 8.37 -23.62 9.67
N ALA A 216 7.67 -24.72 9.41
CA ALA A 216 7.17 -25.00 8.07
C ALA A 216 6.16 -23.95 7.62
N ALA A 217 6.29 -23.46 6.39
CA ALA A 217 5.38 -22.52 5.76
C ALA A 217 4.44 -23.27 4.81
N THR A 218 3.13 -23.04 4.96
CA THR A 218 2.09 -23.69 4.15
C THR A 218 1.85 -23.00 2.81
N GLY A 219 2.39 -21.80 2.61
CA GLY A 219 2.29 -21.02 1.37
C GLY A 219 3.63 -20.44 0.96
N ASN A 220 3.58 -19.32 0.25
CA ASN A 220 4.76 -18.58 -0.16
C ASN A 220 5.47 -17.95 1.05
N VAL A 221 6.76 -17.69 0.91
CA VAL A 221 7.57 -16.94 1.88
C VAL A 221 8.33 -15.85 1.15
N ILE A 222 8.31 -14.63 1.69
CA ILE A 222 9.12 -13.51 1.25
C ILE A 222 10.17 -13.22 2.32
N ILE A 223 11.44 -13.21 1.92
CA ILE A 223 12.54 -12.68 2.73
C ILE A 223 12.94 -11.33 2.16
N ASN A 224 12.73 -10.28 2.96
CA ASN A 224 13.00 -8.90 2.57
C ASN A 224 13.92 -8.16 3.55
N ARG A 225 14.67 -8.93 4.34
CA ARG A 225 15.65 -8.42 5.30
C ARG A 225 16.88 -9.32 5.30
N GLU A 226 18.05 -8.68 5.31
CA GLU A 226 19.32 -9.31 5.66
C GLU A 226 19.25 -10.12 6.96
N ASN A 227 20.15 -11.11 7.07
CA ASN A 227 20.37 -11.93 8.27
C ASN A 227 19.13 -12.75 8.70
N VAL A 228 18.29 -13.13 7.74
CA VAL A 228 17.26 -14.17 7.91
C VAL A 228 17.87 -15.52 7.58
N VAL A 229 17.79 -16.46 8.52
CA VAL A 229 18.26 -17.84 8.36
C VAL A 229 17.05 -18.77 8.40
N LEU A 230 16.87 -19.58 7.35
CA LEU A 230 15.90 -20.67 7.37
C LEU A 230 16.61 -21.95 7.80
N GLU A 231 16.21 -22.52 8.93
CA GLU A 231 16.82 -23.73 9.50
C GLU A 231 15.76 -24.83 9.58
N ASN A 232 16.00 -25.98 8.94
CA ASN A 232 15.07 -27.13 8.96
C ASN A 232 13.63 -26.77 8.54
N THR A 233 13.48 -25.75 7.69
CA THR A 233 12.18 -25.26 7.24
C THR A 233 11.77 -25.90 5.91
N ARG A 234 10.52 -26.35 5.83
CA ARG A 234 9.86 -26.72 4.57
C ARG A 234 8.90 -25.62 4.14
N ILE A 235 9.05 -25.14 2.91
CA ILE A 235 8.13 -24.18 2.29
C ILE A 235 7.31 -24.93 1.25
N ALA A 236 5.99 -24.88 1.37
CA ALA A 236 5.09 -25.56 0.42
C ALA A 236 4.85 -24.74 -0.85
N GLY A 237 4.93 -23.41 -0.77
CA GLY A 237 4.87 -22.51 -1.92
C GLY A 237 6.27 -22.09 -2.41
N ASN A 238 6.33 -20.90 -3.00
CA ASN A 238 7.56 -20.31 -3.50
C ASN A 238 8.30 -19.53 -2.40
N LEU A 239 9.62 -19.57 -2.44
CA LEU A 239 10.49 -18.69 -1.67
C LEU A 239 10.94 -17.52 -2.55
N TYR A 240 10.62 -16.31 -2.14
CA TYR A 240 11.04 -15.07 -2.80
C TYR A 240 12.12 -14.39 -1.96
N LEU A 241 13.29 -14.23 -2.57
CA LEU A 241 14.38 -13.43 -2.06
C LEU A 241 14.31 -12.07 -2.74
N THR A 242 14.30 -10.99 -1.96
CA THR A 242 14.01 -9.64 -2.45
C THR A 242 15.13 -8.68 -2.11
N GLU A 243 15.10 -7.47 -2.67
CA GLU A 243 16.21 -6.51 -2.59
C GLU A 243 16.66 -6.17 -1.15
N GLY A 244 15.74 -6.21 -0.19
CA GLY A 244 16.06 -5.93 1.22
C GLY A 244 17.05 -6.90 1.90
N ILE A 245 17.53 -7.93 1.19
CA ILE A 245 18.57 -8.86 1.68
C ILE A 245 20.01 -8.40 1.40
N GLY A 246 20.21 -7.28 0.69
CA GLY A 246 21.53 -6.75 0.32
C GLY A 246 22.01 -7.20 -1.06
#